data_AF-A0A8J2MS47-F1
#
_entry.id   AF-A0A8J2MS47-F1
#
_cell.length_a   1.000
_cell.length_b   1.000
_cell.length_c   1.000
_cell.angle_alpha   90.00
_cell.angle_beta   90.00
_cell.angle_gamma   90.00
#
_symmetry.space_group_name_H-M   'P 1'
#
loop_
_entity.id
_entity.type
_entity.pdbx_description
1 polymer ?
#
loop_
_entity_poly.entity_id
_entity_poly.type
_entity_poly.pdbx_seq_one_letter_code
_entity_poly.pdbx_strand_id
1 'polypeptide(L)'
;MRLTVWLWKNLNIPEWNRRVWEIGYRGPPLPKLKIKGKPDYPISSNAIRQLQDKMKLEYEVMKCLATPYLTKEMEHEYIKKYGTFAEQQEKELLETKQCRMPGKPKKRIVGCGKVLKARANVGNLLHEHRTIENSLNELIVRQRWD
;
A
#
# COMPACT_ATOMS: atom_id res chain seq x y z
N MET A 1 -41.00 -22.79 19.07
CA MET A 1 -40.47 -24.17 18.94
C MET A 1 -39.63 -24.32 17.66
N ARG A 2 -38.45 -23.69 17.57
CA ARG A 2 -37.55 -23.83 16.41
C ARG A 2 -36.21 -24.50 16.77
N LEU A 3 -35.77 -24.40 18.02
CA LEU A 3 -34.56 -25.02 18.54
C LEU A 3 -34.63 -26.56 18.56
N THR A 4 -35.81 -27.11 18.87
CA THR A 4 -36.03 -28.56 18.93
C THR A 4 -35.92 -29.24 17.57
N VAL A 5 -36.39 -28.57 16.50
CA VAL A 5 -36.32 -29.10 15.12
C VAL A 5 -34.88 -29.10 14.57
N TRP A 6 -34.04 -28.16 15.00
CA TRP A 6 -32.64 -28.11 14.58
C TRP A 6 -31.79 -29.19 15.26
N LEU A 7 -32.02 -29.44 16.55
CA LEU A 7 -31.33 -30.50 17.32
C LEU A 7 -31.70 -31.92 16.84
N TRP A 8 -32.86 -32.10 16.22
CA TRP A 8 -33.33 -33.40 15.73
C TRP A 8 -32.97 -33.66 14.26
N LYS A 9 -32.30 -32.72 13.58
CA LYS A 9 -31.77 -32.99 12.24
C LYS A 9 -30.47 -33.77 12.36
N ASN A 10 -30.38 -34.87 11.61
CA ASN A 10 -29.14 -35.63 11.49
C ASN A 10 -28.03 -34.70 10.95
N LEU A 11 -27.07 -34.38 11.80
CA LEU A 11 -25.98 -33.45 11.49
C LEU A 11 -25.08 -33.98 10.35
N ASN A 12 -25.18 -35.27 10.04
CA ASN A 12 -24.44 -35.94 8.97
C ASN A 12 -25.17 -35.94 7.61
N ILE A 13 -26.38 -35.35 7.50
CA ILE A 13 -27.12 -35.22 6.22
C ILE A 13 -26.26 -34.65 5.07
N PRO A 14 -25.40 -33.62 5.28
CA PRO A 14 -24.55 -33.09 4.21
C PRO A 14 -23.47 -34.06 3.72
N GLU A 15 -23.04 -34.98 4.58
CA GLU A 15 -22.08 -36.04 4.24
C GLU A 15 -22.79 -37.25 3.59
N TRP A 16 -24.03 -37.53 4.01
CA TRP A 16 -24.85 -38.63 3.50
C TRP A 16 -25.50 -38.31 2.14
N ASN A 17 -25.77 -37.04 1.84
CA ASN A 17 -26.27 -36.58 0.53
C ASN A 17 -25.17 -36.39 -0.52
N ARG A 18 -23.98 -36.99 -0.32
CA ARG A 18 -22.94 -37.05 -1.35
C ARG A 18 -23.38 -37.99 -2.48
N ARG A 19 -22.96 -37.70 -3.70
CA ARG A 19 -23.33 -38.54 -4.86
C ARG A 19 -22.71 -39.93 -4.67
N VAL A 20 -23.34 -40.97 -5.22
CA VAL A 20 -22.96 -42.38 -4.96
C VAL A 20 -21.46 -42.66 -5.21
N TRP A 21 -20.83 -41.97 -6.16
CA TRP A 21 -19.38 -42.08 -6.47
C TRP A 21 -18.44 -41.28 -5.56
N GLU A 22 -18.96 -40.47 -4.65
CA GLU A 22 -18.20 -39.78 -3.58
C GLU A 22 -18.21 -40.58 -2.27
N ILE A 23 -19.08 -41.59 -2.16
CA ILE A 23 -19.15 -42.54 -1.04
C ILE A 23 -17.96 -43.51 -1.18
N GLY A 24 -16.93 -43.32 -0.35
CA GLY A 24 -15.70 -44.13 -0.37
C GLY A 24 -14.48 -43.45 -1.00
N TYR A 25 -14.56 -42.17 -1.33
CA TYR A 25 -13.41 -41.40 -1.83
C TYR A 25 -12.26 -41.33 -0.79
N ARG A 26 -11.08 -41.86 -1.14
CA ARG A 26 -9.85 -41.87 -0.31
C ARG A 26 -8.79 -40.85 -0.80
N GLY A 27 -9.21 -39.66 -1.21
CA GLY A 27 -8.33 -38.58 -1.67
C GLY A 27 -8.37 -37.34 -0.77
N PRO A 28 -7.68 -36.24 -1.16
CA PRO A 28 -7.68 -34.97 -0.41
C PRO A 28 -9.09 -34.42 -0.19
N PRO A 29 -9.37 -33.72 0.93
CA PRO A 29 -10.73 -33.36 1.32
C PRO A 29 -11.46 -32.61 0.21
N LEU A 30 -12.63 -33.14 -0.17
CA LEU A 30 -13.49 -32.52 -1.18
C LEU A 30 -13.87 -31.09 -0.76
N PRO A 31 -13.97 -30.14 -1.71
CA PRO A 31 -14.30 -28.76 -1.40
C PRO A 31 -15.67 -28.68 -0.71
N LYS A 32 -15.75 -27.89 0.37
CA LYS A 32 -17.02 -27.64 1.06
C LYS A 32 -18.04 -27.12 0.05
N LEU A 33 -19.20 -27.76 -0.03
CA LEU A 33 -20.31 -27.29 -0.86
C LEU A 33 -20.64 -25.85 -0.45
N LYS A 34 -20.59 -24.92 -1.42
CA LYS A 34 -21.03 -23.54 -1.20
C LYS A 34 -22.47 -23.59 -0.71
N ILE A 35 -22.75 -22.96 0.43
CA ILE A 35 -24.10 -22.88 0.99
C ILE A 35 -24.99 -22.22 -0.07
N LYS A 36 -25.84 -23.02 -0.73
CA LYS A 36 -26.85 -22.51 -1.67
C LYS A 36 -28.06 -22.08 -0.84
N GLY A 37 -28.08 -20.81 -0.46
CA GLY A 37 -29.17 -20.19 0.30
C GLY A 37 -28.87 -18.72 0.60
N LYS A 38 -29.91 -17.91 0.80
CA LYS A 38 -29.73 -16.57 1.35
C LYS A 38 -29.22 -16.74 2.78
N PRO A 39 -28.09 -16.13 3.17
CA PRO A 39 -27.66 -16.17 4.56
C PRO A 39 -28.75 -15.56 5.45
N ASP A 40 -29.31 -16.36 6.36
CA ASP A 40 -30.30 -15.93 7.36
C ASP A 40 -29.63 -15.18 8.52
N TYR A 41 -28.66 -14.31 8.22
CA TYR A 41 -28.07 -13.45 9.23
C TYR A 41 -28.81 -12.11 9.24
N PRO A 42 -29.43 -11.72 10.37
CA PRO A 42 -29.98 -10.38 10.49
C PRO A 42 -28.83 -9.36 10.41
N ILE A 43 -29.03 -8.28 9.67
CA ILE A 43 -28.07 -7.19 9.60
C ILE A 43 -28.03 -6.53 10.98
N SER A 44 -26.85 -6.48 11.59
CA SER A 44 -26.68 -5.84 12.89
C SER A 44 -26.78 -4.32 12.77
N SER A 45 -27.31 -3.67 13.81
CA SER A 45 -27.36 -2.20 13.89
C SER A 45 -25.97 -1.55 13.75
N ASN A 46 -24.92 -2.22 14.25
CA ASN A 46 -23.53 -1.78 14.10
C ASN A 46 -23.07 -1.79 12.64
N ALA A 47 -23.45 -2.81 11.86
CA ALA A 47 -23.13 -2.86 10.44
C ALA A 47 -23.80 -1.71 9.66
N ILE A 48 -25.04 -1.35 10.03
CA ILE A 48 -25.75 -0.21 9.45
C ILE A 48 -25.03 1.11 9.77
N ARG A 49 -24.64 1.32 11.03
CA ARG A 49 -23.90 2.53 11.43
C ARG A 49 -22.58 2.68 10.69
N GLN A 50 -21.79 1.59 10.62
CA GLN A 50 -20.53 1.60 9.88
C GLN A 50 -20.73 1.94 8.39
N LEU A 51 -21.81 1.43 7.78
CA LEU A 51 -22.14 1.77 6.40
C LEU A 51 -22.49 3.25 6.24
N GLN A 52 -23.31 3.79 7.15
CA GLN A 52 -23.68 5.21 7.15
C GLN A 52 -22.46 6.12 7.29
N ASP A 53 -21.52 5.78 8.17
CA ASP A 53 -20.30 6.57 8.35
C ASP A 53 -19.42 6.53 7.10
N LYS A 54 -19.27 5.37 6.46
CA LYS A 54 -18.58 5.27 5.17
C LYS A 54 -19.24 6.11 4.09
N MET A 55 -20.57 6.05 3.98
CA MET A 55 -21.31 6.85 3.00
C MET A 55 -21.17 8.36 3.23
N LYS A 56 -21.12 8.80 4.49
CA LYS A 56 -20.86 10.21 4.81
C LYS A 56 -19.46 10.64 4.37
N LEU A 57 -18.44 9.83 4.66
CA LEU A 57 -17.07 10.10 4.22
C LEU A 57 -16.95 10.13 2.69
N GLU A 58 -17.55 9.17 2.00
CA GLU A 58 -17.58 9.14 0.54
C GLU A 58 -18.25 10.39 -0.03
N TYR A 59 -19.37 10.82 0.54
CA TYR A 59 -20.06 12.04 0.14
C TYR A 59 -19.17 13.29 0.30
N GLU A 60 -18.46 13.41 1.42
CA GLU A 60 -17.53 14.52 1.66
C GLU A 60 -16.39 14.53 0.63
N VAL A 61 -15.80 13.37 0.34
CA VAL A 61 -14.76 13.24 -0.70
C VAL A 61 -15.31 13.63 -2.06
N MET A 62 -16.49 13.15 -2.44
CA MET A 62 -17.10 13.48 -3.73
C MET A 62 -17.42 14.97 -3.84
N LYS A 63 -17.87 15.61 -2.75
CA LYS A 63 -18.10 17.06 -2.72
C LYS A 63 -16.83 17.83 -3.03
N CYS A 64 -15.70 17.45 -2.42
CA CYS A 64 -14.40 18.09 -2.68
C CYS A 64 -13.94 17.88 -4.14
N LEU A 65 -14.12 16.67 -4.68
CA LEU A 65 -13.75 16.35 -6.06
C LEU A 65 -14.63 17.06 -7.10
N ALA A 66 -15.89 17.34 -6.76
CA ALA A 66 -16.82 18.05 -7.64
C ALA A 66 -16.50 19.55 -7.78
N THR A 67 -15.71 20.11 -6.87
CA THR A 67 -15.30 21.52 -6.88
C THR A 67 -13.79 21.65 -7.08
N PRO A 68 -13.27 21.38 -8.28
CA PRO A 68 -11.85 21.54 -8.56
C PRO A 68 -11.44 23.02 -8.50
N TYR A 69 -10.21 23.28 -8.04
CA TYR A 69 -9.66 24.64 -7.96
C TYR A 69 -9.30 25.20 -9.35
N LEU A 70 -8.83 24.35 -10.27
CA LEU A 70 -8.44 24.72 -11.62
C LEU A 70 -9.38 24.10 -12.64
N THR A 71 -9.63 24.84 -13.72
CA THR A 71 -10.29 24.30 -14.90
C THR A 71 -9.26 23.65 -15.83
N LYS A 72 -9.73 22.73 -16.67
CA LYS A 72 -8.90 22.02 -17.66
C LYS A 72 -8.11 22.97 -18.57
N GLU A 73 -8.69 24.12 -18.90
CA GLU A 73 -8.05 25.15 -19.74
C GLU A 73 -6.85 25.80 -19.03
N MET A 74 -6.99 26.11 -17.73
CA MET A 74 -5.91 26.66 -16.92
C MET A 74 -4.77 25.65 -16.73
N GLU A 75 -5.09 24.37 -16.57
CA GLU A 75 -4.08 23.31 -16.42
C GLU A 75 -3.28 23.05 -17.70
N HIS A 76 -3.87 23.34 -18.88
CA HIS A 76 -3.25 23.04 -20.17
C HIS A 76 -1.89 23.74 -20.35
N GLU A 77 -1.76 25.01 -19.94
CA GLU A 77 -0.49 25.74 -20.04
C GLU A 77 0.60 25.13 -19.15
N TYR A 78 0.23 24.70 -17.94
CA TYR A 78 1.13 24.02 -17.03
C TYR A 78 1.62 22.68 -17.59
N ILE A 79 0.69 21.86 -18.10
CA ILE A 79 1.01 20.56 -18.72
C ILE A 79 1.89 20.76 -19.96
N LYS A 80 1.64 21.79 -20.77
CA LYS A 80 2.50 22.11 -21.93
C LYS A 80 3.92 22.49 -21.51
N LYS A 81 4.08 23.21 -20.39
CA LYS A 81 5.39 23.67 -19.90
C LYS A 81 6.19 22.56 -19.21
N TYR A 82 5.53 21.75 -18.37
CA TYR A 82 6.20 20.80 -17.48
C TYR A 82 5.98 19.32 -17.87
N GLY A 83 5.14 19.05 -18.86
CA GLY A 83 4.72 17.70 -19.24
C GLY A 83 3.58 17.17 -18.38
N THR A 84 3.12 15.96 -18.69
CA THR A 84 2.10 15.26 -17.90
C THR A 84 2.68 14.74 -16.57
N PHE A 85 1.82 14.45 -15.59
CA PHE A 85 2.24 13.86 -14.32
C PHE A 85 3.01 12.54 -14.51
N ALA A 86 2.59 11.70 -15.47
CA ALA A 86 3.27 10.45 -15.78
C ALA A 86 4.70 10.70 -16.30
N GLU A 87 4.89 11.68 -17.20
CA GLU A 87 6.22 12.05 -17.69
C GLU A 87 7.11 12.61 -16.58
N GLN A 88 6.56 13.38 -15.65
CA GLN A 88 7.31 13.89 -14.50
C GLN A 88 7.76 12.75 -13.59
N GLN A 89 6.85 11.81 -13.29
CA GLN A 89 7.19 10.63 -12.50
C GLN A 89 8.27 9.78 -13.18
N GLU A 90 8.20 9.61 -14.49
CA GLU A 90 9.23 8.91 -15.26
C GLU A 90 10.58 9.62 -15.21
N LYS A 91 10.60 10.95 -15.35
CA LYS A 91 11.83 11.77 -15.20
C LYS A 91 12.42 11.64 -13.80
N GLU A 92 11.61 11.75 -12.75
CA GLU A 92 12.07 11.56 -11.37
C GLU A 92 12.62 10.13 -11.15
N LEU A 93 11.98 9.12 -11.73
CA LEU A 93 12.47 7.74 -11.68
C LEU A 93 13.79 7.57 -12.45
N LEU A 94 13.98 8.29 -13.55
CA LEU A 94 15.24 8.29 -14.29
C LEU A 94 16.34 9.04 -13.54
N GLU A 95 16.06 10.22 -13.00
CA GLU A 95 17.00 10.99 -12.17
C GLU A 95 17.42 10.17 -10.95
N THR A 96 16.47 9.58 -10.23
CA THR A 96 16.79 8.70 -9.08
C THR A 96 17.58 7.46 -9.49
N LYS A 97 17.40 6.93 -10.71
CA LYS A 97 18.25 5.86 -11.26
C LYS A 97 19.65 6.36 -11.63
N GLN A 98 19.77 7.55 -12.21
CA GLN A 98 21.05 8.16 -12.60
C GLN A 98 21.87 8.58 -11.37
N CYS A 99 21.22 9.09 -10.32
CA CYS A 99 21.84 9.40 -9.03
C CYS A 99 22.29 8.15 -8.25
N ARG A 100 21.75 6.97 -8.58
CA ARG A 100 22.22 5.71 -7.98
C ARG A 100 23.54 5.30 -8.63
N MET A 101 24.48 4.85 -7.80
CA MET A 101 25.74 4.33 -8.32
C MET A 101 25.51 3.22 -9.35
N PRO A 102 26.34 3.16 -10.41
CA PRO A 102 26.31 2.04 -11.35
C PRO A 102 26.65 0.74 -10.61
N GLY A 103 25.74 -0.24 -10.66
CA GLY A 103 25.93 -1.56 -10.06
C GLY A 103 24.78 -2.04 -9.17
N LYS A 104 24.73 -3.34 -8.87
CA LYS A 104 23.73 -3.90 -7.95
C LYS A 104 24.06 -3.49 -6.51
N PRO A 105 23.08 -3.10 -5.68
CA PRO A 105 23.32 -2.80 -4.28
C PRO A 105 24.00 -3.99 -3.61
N LYS A 106 25.09 -3.75 -2.86
CA LYS A 106 25.81 -4.81 -2.14
C LYS A 106 24.84 -5.45 -1.14
N LYS A 107 24.45 -6.71 -1.39
CA LYS A 107 23.42 -7.43 -0.61
C LYS A 107 23.84 -7.68 0.84
N ARG A 108 25.14 -7.65 1.15
CA ARG A 108 25.70 -7.80 2.50
C ARG A 108 26.82 -6.78 2.69
N ILE A 109 26.55 -5.74 3.47
CA ILE A 109 27.60 -5.05 4.20
C ILE A 109 27.73 -5.85 5.49
N VAL A 110 28.85 -6.54 5.67
CA VAL A 110 29.12 -7.32 6.87
C VAL A 110 29.19 -6.34 8.04
N GLY A 111 28.29 -6.48 9.04
CA GLY A 111 28.41 -5.79 10.33
C GLY A 111 27.45 -4.65 10.68
N CYS A 112 26.37 -4.35 9.94
CA CYS A 112 25.49 -3.20 10.31
C CYS A 112 23.99 -3.52 10.35
N GLY A 113 23.34 -3.06 11.43
CA GLY A 113 21.93 -3.26 11.77
C GLY A 113 20.93 -2.67 10.76
N LYS A 114 19.66 -3.11 10.88
CA LYS A 114 18.58 -2.92 9.90
C LYS A 114 18.35 -1.47 9.43
N VAL A 115 18.78 -0.46 10.18
CA VAL A 115 18.46 0.96 9.96
C VAL A 115 19.37 1.64 8.90
N LEU A 116 20.60 1.15 8.69
CA LEU A 116 21.54 1.77 7.72
C LEU A 116 21.30 1.34 6.25
N LYS A 117 20.45 0.33 6.01
CA LYS A 117 20.21 -0.22 4.66
C LYS A 117 19.49 0.75 3.71
N ALA A 118 18.73 1.70 4.23
CA ALA A 118 17.93 2.61 3.42
C ALA A 118 18.71 3.82 2.88
N ARG A 119 19.85 4.19 3.49
CA ARG A 119 20.59 5.43 3.18
C ARG A 119 21.99 5.23 2.59
N ALA A 120 22.52 4.01 2.56
CA ALA A 120 23.90 3.74 2.15
C ALA A 120 24.19 3.86 0.64
N ASN A 121 23.18 4.16 -0.19
CA ASN A 121 23.31 4.22 -1.66
C ASN A 121 22.83 5.56 -2.26
N VAL A 122 22.97 6.68 -1.53
CA VAL A 122 22.80 8.01 -2.12
C VAL A 122 24.18 8.49 -2.56
N GLY A 123 24.43 8.44 -3.87
CA GLY A 123 25.73 8.67 -4.50
C GLY A 123 26.29 10.10 -4.42
N ASN A 124 25.60 11.05 -3.78
CA ASN A 124 26.08 12.42 -3.58
C ASN A 124 27.02 12.59 -2.37
N LEU A 125 27.36 11.49 -1.68
CA LEU A 125 28.34 11.46 -0.58
C LEU A 125 29.73 10.97 -1.03
N LEU A 126 29.96 10.81 -2.33
CA LEU A 126 31.30 10.57 -2.85
C LEU A 126 32.01 11.90 -3.04
N HIS A 127 32.78 12.26 -2.01
CA HIS A 127 33.76 13.35 -2.01
C HIS A 127 33.23 14.69 -2.55
N GLU A 128 32.67 15.50 -1.64
CA GLU A 128 32.68 16.94 -1.87
C GLU A 128 34.13 17.38 -2.10
N HIS A 129 34.37 18.20 -3.13
CA HIS A 129 35.67 18.82 -3.32
C HIS A 129 35.95 19.70 -2.09
N ARG A 130 36.87 19.26 -1.24
CA ARG A 130 37.37 20.09 -0.15
C ARG A 130 38.35 21.11 -0.74
N THR A 131 37.92 22.36 -0.81
CA THR A 131 38.80 23.48 -1.14
C THR A 131 39.56 23.93 0.12
N ILE A 132 40.65 24.69 -0.08
CA ILE A 132 41.41 25.29 1.02
C ILE A 132 40.50 26.21 1.85
N GLU A 133 39.55 26.91 1.22
CA GLU A 133 38.55 27.75 1.88
C GLU A 133 37.71 26.97 2.91
N ASN A 134 37.31 25.74 2.58
CA ASN A 134 36.56 24.89 3.51
C ASN A 134 37.39 24.56 4.77
N SER A 135 38.72 24.47 4.66
CA SER A 135 39.61 24.27 5.81
C SER A 135 39.86 25.56 6.61
N LEU A 136 39.83 26.73 5.96
CA LEU A 136 40.04 28.03 6.61
C LEU A 136 38.77 28.56 7.31
N ASN A 137 37.58 28.14 6.88
CA ASN A 137 36.32 28.48 7.54
C ASN A 137 36.30 28.12 9.03
N GLU A 138 36.96 27.02 9.43
CA GLU A 138 37.06 26.64 10.84
C GLU A 138 37.86 27.64 11.70
N LEU A 139 38.79 28.39 11.10
CA LEU A 139 39.57 29.42 11.79
C LEU A 139 38.73 30.67 12.06
N ILE A 140 37.84 31.04 11.12
CA ILE A 140 36.93 32.18 11.25
C ILE A 140 35.90 31.92 12.38
N VAL A 141 35.35 30.70 12.45
CA VAL A 141 34.38 30.33 13.50
C VAL A 141 35.01 30.34 14.91
N ARG A 142 36.33 30.09 15.00
CA ARG A 142 37.08 30.13 16.28
C ARG A 142 37.50 31.53 16.71
N GLN A 143 37.26 32.54 15.88
CA GLN A 143 37.55 33.92 16.22
C GLN A 143 36.49 34.41 17.23
N ARG A 144 36.78 34.19 18.52
CA ARG A 144 36.14 34.94 19.60
C ARG A 144 36.52 36.40 19.41
N TRP A 145 35.51 37.25 19.37
CA TRP A 145 35.68 38.68 19.52
C TRP A 145 36.09 38.91 20.98
N ASP A 146 37.25 39.52 21.17
CA ASP A 146 37.60 40.17 22.44
C ASP A 146 36.67 41.37 22.68
#